data_AF-A0A2H8TI11-F1
#
_entry.id   AF-A0A2H8TI11-F1
#
_cell.length_a   1.000
_cell.length_b   1.000
_cell.length_c   1.000
_cell.angle_alpha   90.00
_cell.angle_beta   90.00
_cell.angle_gamma   90.00
#
_symmetry.space_group_name_H-M   'P 1'
#
loop_
_entity.id
_entity.type
_entity.pdbx_description
1 polymer ?
#
loop_
_entity_poly.entity_id
_entity_poly.type
_entity_poly.pdbx_seq_one_letter_code
_entity_poly.pdbx_strand_id
1 'polypeptide(L)'
;MKRNLKSILKYLFFVVITALVTTVIFKFSTQFNRYENNKSTHEKMDIANKQLNTNKNHNNKIDWHDWEFINRERQRIGIGEQGISATLSSFNQHKYDELYKVNGFNALLSDSISVNRSIPDIRHKL
;
A
#
# COMPACT_ATOMS: atom_id res chain seq x y z
N MET A 1 -57.92 -20.57 7.02
CA MET A 1 -56.80 -20.14 6.14
C MET A 1 -55.67 -19.37 6.85
N LYS A 2 -55.58 -19.31 8.20
CA LYS A 2 -54.54 -18.56 8.92
C LYS A 2 -53.16 -19.27 9.05
N ARG A 3 -53.03 -20.52 8.58
CA ARG A 3 -51.81 -21.35 8.76
C ARG A 3 -50.69 -20.98 7.79
N ASN A 4 -51.02 -20.48 6.61
CA ASN A 4 -50.04 -20.19 5.54
C ASN A 4 -49.56 -18.73 5.55
N LEU A 5 -50.19 -17.86 6.35
CA LEU A 5 -49.86 -16.43 6.39
C LEU A 5 -48.49 -16.17 7.05
N LYS A 6 -48.15 -16.93 8.09
CA LYS A 6 -46.82 -16.84 8.73
C LYS A 6 -45.70 -17.30 7.80
N SER A 7 -45.94 -18.36 7.01
CA SER A 7 -44.98 -18.81 5.99
C SER A 7 -44.82 -17.75 4.89
N ILE A 8 -45.91 -17.17 4.39
CA ILE A 8 -45.85 -16.11 3.38
C ILE A 8 -45.07 -14.89 3.88
N LEU A 9 -45.32 -14.45 5.13
CA LEU A 9 -44.59 -13.33 5.72
C LEU A 9 -43.09 -13.65 5.90
N LYS A 10 -42.74 -14.89 6.25
CA LYS A 10 -41.35 -15.35 6.36
C LYS A 10 -40.63 -15.31 5.01
N TYR A 11 -41.28 -15.75 3.94
CA TYR A 11 -40.68 -15.69 2.59
C TYR A 11 -40.54 -14.25 2.10
N LEU A 12 -41.50 -13.37 2.39
CA LEU A 12 -41.41 -11.95 2.04
C LEU A 12 -40.22 -11.28 2.74
N PHE A 13 -40.03 -11.57 4.03
CA PHE A 13 -38.88 -11.07 4.78
C PHE A 13 -37.54 -11.58 4.22
N PHE A 14 -37.47 -12.86 3.83
CA PHE A 14 -36.27 -13.43 3.21
C PHE A 14 -35.94 -12.74 1.87
N VAL A 15 -36.94 -12.48 1.02
CA VAL A 15 -36.74 -11.76 -0.25
C VAL A 15 -36.19 -10.35 -0.01
N VAL A 16 -36.74 -9.61 0.96
CA VAL A 16 -36.26 -8.26 1.30
C VAL A 16 -34.81 -8.30 1.80
N ILE A 17 -34.46 -9.26 2.67
CA ILE A 17 -33.07 -9.42 3.13
C ILE A 17 -32.14 -9.73 1.96
N THR A 18 -32.50 -10.67 1.08
CA THR A 18 -31.65 -11.03 -0.05
C THR A 18 -31.43 -9.84 -0.99
N ALA A 19 -32.47 -9.04 -1.25
CA ALA A 19 -32.35 -7.83 -2.04
C ALA A 19 -31.40 -6.81 -1.37
N LEU A 20 -31.54 -6.56 -0.06
CA LEU A 20 -30.66 -5.66 0.68
C LEU A 20 -29.20 -6.12 0.60
N VAL A 21 -28.92 -7.39 0.86
CA VAL A 21 -27.57 -7.97 0.77
C VAL A 21 -26.98 -7.79 -0.63
N THR A 22 -27.75 -8.07 -1.68
CA THR A 22 -27.27 -7.87 -3.06
C THR A 22 -26.94 -6.42 -3.38
N THR A 23 -27.73 -5.45 -2.87
CA THR A 23 -27.45 -4.03 -3.11
C THR A 23 -26.20 -3.53 -2.40
N VAL A 24 -25.92 -4.03 -1.18
CA VAL A 24 -24.71 -3.68 -0.43
C VAL A 24 -23.47 -4.24 -1.13
N ILE A 25 -23.50 -5.50 -1.56
CA ILE A 25 -22.39 -6.13 -2.30
C ILE A 25 -22.13 -5.40 -3.61
N PHE A 26 -23.17 -5.03 -4.35
CA PHE A 26 -23.02 -4.29 -5.60
C PHE A 26 -22.44 -2.89 -5.38
N LYS A 27 -22.86 -2.16 -4.34
CA LYS A 27 -22.26 -0.87 -3.98
C LYS A 27 -20.79 -1.00 -3.56
N PHE A 28 -20.45 -2.04 -2.80
CA PHE A 28 -19.07 -2.28 -2.39
C PHE A 28 -18.17 -2.63 -3.59
N SER A 29 -18.64 -3.51 -4.49
CA SER A 29 -17.93 -3.88 -5.71
C SER A 29 -17.75 -2.68 -6.68
N THR A 30 -18.79 -1.87 -6.86
CA THR A 30 -18.71 -0.67 -7.71
C THR A 30 -17.79 0.41 -7.12
N GLN A 31 -17.70 0.52 -5.79
CA GLN A 31 -16.75 1.41 -5.12
C GLN A 31 -15.29 0.93 -5.27
N PHE A 32 -15.03 -0.37 -5.14
CA PHE A 32 -13.69 -0.93 -5.33
C PHE A 32 -13.20 -0.75 -6.78
N ASN A 33 -14.05 -1.02 -7.77
CA ASN A 33 -13.73 -0.82 -9.19
C ASN A 33 -13.43 0.65 -9.54
N ARG A 34 -14.04 1.62 -8.85
CA ARG A 34 -13.74 3.05 -9.02
C ARG A 34 -12.36 3.44 -8.45
N TYR A 35 -11.91 2.77 -7.39
CA TYR A 35 -10.58 3.01 -6.82
C TYR A 35 -9.45 2.53 -7.75
N GLU A 36 -9.59 1.33 -8.33
CA GLU A 36 -8.59 0.75 -9.22
C GLU A 36 -8.46 1.52 -10.55
N ASN A 37 -9.58 1.94 -11.14
CA ASN A 37 -9.57 2.75 -12.37
C ASN A 37 -8.93 4.12 -12.18
N ASN A 38 -9.14 4.79 -11.05
CA ASN A 38 -8.53 6.09 -10.77
C ASN A 38 -7.02 5.99 -10.58
N LYS A 39 -6.54 4.92 -9.94
CA LYS A 39 -5.10 4.64 -9.79
C LYS A 39 -4.42 4.39 -11.14
N SER A 40 -5.04 3.59 -12.01
CA SER A 40 -4.52 3.32 -13.36
C SER A 40 -4.52 4.55 -14.27
N THR A 41 -5.51 5.44 -14.10
CA THR A 41 -5.60 6.68 -14.89
C THR A 41 -4.51 7.68 -14.50
N HIS A 42 -4.24 7.84 -13.20
CA HIS A 42 -3.12 8.66 -12.72
C HIS A 42 -1.78 8.14 -13.22
N GLU A 43 -1.53 6.83 -13.08
CA GLU A 43 -0.28 6.21 -13.55
C GLU A 43 -0.07 6.41 -15.07
N LYS A 44 -1.13 6.28 -15.88
CA LYS A 44 -1.05 6.52 -17.33
C LYS A 44 -0.83 7.99 -17.70
N MET A 45 -1.45 8.92 -17.00
CA MET A 45 -1.23 10.36 -17.21
C MET A 45 0.20 10.76 -16.84
N ASP A 46 0.75 10.22 -15.76
CA ASP A 46 2.11 10.52 -15.30
C ASP A 46 3.16 9.98 -16.30
N ILE A 47 2.94 8.77 -16.84
CA ILE A 47 3.78 8.19 -17.92
C ILE A 47 3.70 9.05 -19.19
N ALA A 48 2.51 9.46 -19.62
CA ALA A 48 2.33 10.27 -20.82
C ALA A 48 2.99 11.66 -20.70
N ASN A 49 2.90 12.30 -19.55
CA ASN A 49 3.53 13.59 -19.27
C ASN A 49 5.06 13.47 -19.21
N LYS A 50 5.59 12.37 -18.64
CA LYS A 50 7.03 12.06 -18.68
C LYS A 50 7.53 11.92 -20.13
N GLN A 51 6.74 11.28 -20.99
CA GLN A 51 7.07 11.05 -22.39
C GLN A 51 7.00 12.32 -23.26
N LEU A 52 6.20 13.30 -22.87
CA LEU A 52 6.13 14.63 -23.53
C LEU A 52 7.35 15.50 -23.20
N ASN A 53 7.88 15.42 -21.98
CA ASN A 53 9.04 16.21 -21.57
C ASN A 53 10.38 15.68 -22.10
N THR A 54 10.46 14.41 -22.51
CA THR A 54 11.67 13.81 -23.11
C THR A 54 11.92 14.18 -24.57
N ASN A 55 10.94 14.75 -25.28
CA ASN A 55 11.00 14.96 -26.73
C ASN A 55 11.59 16.31 -27.18
N LYS A 56 12.21 17.10 -26.28
CA LYS A 56 12.70 18.45 -26.60
C LYS A 56 14.21 18.68 -26.53
N ASN A 57 15.02 17.61 -26.49
CA ASN A 57 16.47 17.72 -26.60
C ASN A 57 17.01 16.71 -27.62
N HIS A 58 17.73 17.18 -28.64
CA HIS A 58 18.33 16.37 -29.72
C HIS A 58 19.47 15.43 -29.26
N ASN A 59 19.59 15.17 -27.97
CA ASN A 59 20.36 14.08 -27.38
C ASN A 59 19.36 13.22 -26.60
N ASN A 60 18.92 12.11 -27.19
CA ASN A 60 17.86 11.21 -26.69
C ASN A 60 18.23 10.47 -25.39
N LYS A 61 18.70 11.18 -24.36
CA LYS A 61 18.97 10.63 -23.03
C LYS A 61 17.75 10.83 -22.16
N ILE A 62 17.32 9.76 -21.50
CA ILE A 62 16.18 9.76 -20.59
C ILE A 62 16.69 9.98 -19.17
N ASP A 63 16.11 10.93 -18.45
CA ASP A 63 16.26 10.99 -16.99
C ASP A 63 15.35 9.94 -16.35
N TRP A 64 15.96 8.95 -15.70
CA TRP A 64 15.26 7.88 -15.02
C TRP A 64 14.90 8.22 -13.58
N HIS A 65 15.34 9.36 -13.04
CA HIS A 65 15.01 9.77 -11.68
C HIS A 65 13.51 10.05 -11.55
N ASP A 66 12.89 9.41 -10.56
CA ASP A 66 11.57 9.77 -10.08
C ASP A 66 11.71 10.79 -8.95
N TRP A 67 11.75 12.07 -9.33
CA TRP A 67 11.96 13.18 -8.40
C TRP A 67 10.84 13.32 -7.36
N GLU A 68 9.61 12.97 -7.71
CA GLU A 68 8.50 13.01 -6.77
C GLU A 68 8.62 11.90 -5.73
N PHE A 69 8.96 10.68 -6.16
CA PHE A 69 9.23 9.57 -5.25
C PHE A 69 10.39 9.90 -4.30
N ILE A 70 11.49 10.43 -4.83
CA ILE A 70 12.64 10.86 -4.02
C ILE A 70 12.21 11.91 -2.98
N ASN A 71 11.37 12.87 -3.36
CA ASN A 71 10.90 13.89 -2.43
C ASN A 71 9.97 13.31 -1.35
N ARG A 72 9.07 12.39 -1.71
CA ARG A 72 8.22 11.69 -0.73
C ARG A 72 9.05 10.85 0.24
N GLU A 73 10.00 10.07 -0.25
CA GLU A 73 10.86 9.23 0.58
C GLU A 73 11.72 10.06 1.54
N ARG A 74 12.17 11.25 1.14
CA ARG A 74 12.94 12.18 1.99
C ARG A 74 12.16 12.67 3.23
N GLN A 75 10.83 12.71 3.16
CA GLN A 75 9.99 13.16 4.26
C GLN A 75 9.59 12.03 5.21
N ARG A 76 10.01 10.79 4.94
CA ARG A 76 9.64 9.65 5.77
C ARG A 76 10.39 9.63 7.09
N ILE A 77 9.63 9.37 8.14
CA ILE A 77 10.08 9.30 9.52
C ILE A 77 9.68 7.95 10.12
N GLY A 78 10.52 7.43 11.02
CA GLY A 78 10.30 6.12 11.63
C GLY A 78 11.61 5.44 12.00
N ILE A 79 11.49 4.28 12.65
CA ILE A 79 12.63 3.46 13.05
C ILE A 79 13.36 2.99 11.80
N GLY A 80 14.64 3.36 11.67
CA GLY A 80 15.50 2.96 10.55
C GLY A 80 15.24 3.67 9.22
N GLU A 81 14.32 4.65 9.17
CA GLU A 81 14.11 5.50 7.99
C GLU A 81 15.35 6.38 7.75
N GLN A 82 15.57 6.78 6.49
CA GLN A 82 16.78 7.48 6.02
C GLN A 82 18.08 6.73 6.33
N GLY A 83 18.02 5.41 6.57
CA GLY A 83 19.17 4.58 6.94
C GLY A 83 19.83 4.96 8.27
N ILE A 84 19.13 5.69 9.15
CA ILE A 84 19.63 6.08 10.46
C ILE A 84 19.69 4.86 11.38
N SER A 85 20.73 4.78 12.22
CA SER A 85 20.85 3.73 13.23
C SER A 85 19.62 3.68 14.14
N ALA A 86 19.13 2.48 14.42
CA ALA A 86 17.91 2.25 15.19
C ALA A 86 18.19 1.40 16.43
N THR A 87 17.46 1.69 17.51
CA THR A 87 17.51 0.94 18.76
C THR A 87 16.10 0.65 19.25
N LEU A 88 15.90 -0.52 19.85
CA LEU A 88 14.60 -0.89 20.43
C LEU A 88 14.43 -0.21 21.80
N SER A 89 13.27 0.39 22.03
CA SER A 89 12.93 1.03 23.32
C SER A 89 12.69 0.01 24.43
N SER A 90 12.15 -1.17 24.10
CA SER A 90 12.01 -2.31 25.00
C SER A 90 12.78 -3.48 24.42
N PHE A 91 13.92 -3.78 25.02
CA PHE A 91 14.80 -4.85 24.54
C PHE A 91 14.51 -6.15 25.26
N ASN A 92 14.10 -7.17 24.50
CA ASN A 92 13.92 -8.54 25.00
C ASN A 92 15.12 -9.39 24.57
N GLN A 93 16.05 -9.60 25.50
CA GLN A 93 17.28 -10.37 25.25
C GLN A 93 17.00 -11.79 24.79
N HIS A 94 16.02 -12.48 25.38
CA HIS A 94 15.69 -13.86 25.01
C HIS A 94 15.25 -13.95 23.54
N LYS A 95 14.33 -13.08 23.14
CA LYS A 95 13.84 -13.04 21.75
C LYS A 95 14.94 -12.61 20.77
N TYR A 96 15.80 -11.67 21.19
CA TYR A 96 16.98 -11.30 20.41
C TYR A 96 17.89 -12.52 20.18
N ASP A 97 18.25 -13.26 21.23
CA ASP A 97 19.15 -14.41 21.13
C ASP A 97 18.58 -15.53 20.27
N GLU A 98 17.29 -15.83 20.41
CA GLU A 98 16.58 -16.82 19.59
C GLU A 98 16.64 -16.45 18.11
N LEU A 99 16.25 -15.21 17.78
CA LEU A 99 16.20 -14.75 16.40
C LEU A 99 17.60 -14.58 15.80
N TYR A 100 18.58 -14.15 16.58
CA TYR A 100 19.95 -14.01 16.13
C TYR A 100 20.56 -15.37 15.79
N LYS A 101 20.32 -16.40 16.60
CA LYS A 101 20.83 -17.77 16.34
C LYS A 101 20.34 -18.33 15.01
N VAL A 102 19.10 -18.01 14.60
CA VAL A 102 18.51 -18.49 13.34
C VAL A 102 18.99 -17.68 12.14
N ASN A 103 19.11 -16.35 12.28
CA ASN A 103 19.30 -15.45 11.15
C ASN A 103 20.75 -14.94 10.98
N GLY A 104 21.57 -14.96 12.03
CA GLY A 104 22.92 -14.38 12.03
C GLY A 104 22.95 -12.84 12.09
N PHE A 105 21.82 -12.19 12.32
CA PHE A 105 21.69 -10.74 12.50
C PHE A 105 20.58 -10.40 13.50
N ASN A 106 20.49 -9.12 13.89
CA ASN A 106 19.45 -8.64 14.81
C ASN A 106 18.07 -8.58 14.12
N ALA A 107 17.44 -9.75 13.94
CA ALA A 107 16.14 -9.83 13.29
C ALA A 107 15.03 -9.19 14.14
N LEU A 108 15.17 -9.17 15.46
CA LEU A 108 14.22 -8.46 16.34
C LEU A 108 14.15 -6.96 16.02
N LEU A 109 15.29 -6.32 15.76
CA LEU A 109 15.34 -4.94 15.29
C LEU A 109 14.82 -4.82 13.85
N SER A 110 15.20 -5.76 12.98
CA SER A 110 14.74 -5.80 11.59
C SER A 110 13.22 -5.84 11.47
N ASP A 111 12.54 -6.63 12.30
CA ASP A 111 11.08 -6.74 12.36
C ASP A 111 10.40 -5.41 12.73
N SER A 112 11.12 -4.54 13.44
CA SER A 112 10.63 -3.22 13.86
C SER A 112 10.86 -2.12 12.81
N ILE A 113 11.65 -2.41 11.79
CA ILE A 113 11.97 -1.49 10.71
C ILE A 113 10.99 -1.72 9.55
N SER A 114 10.51 -0.64 8.94
CA SER A 114 9.62 -0.74 7.78
C SER A 114 10.30 -1.50 6.63
N VAL A 115 9.57 -2.46 6.05
CA VAL A 115 10.02 -3.19 4.85
C VAL A 115 10.27 -2.23 3.69
N ASN A 116 9.48 -1.15 3.62
CA ASN A 116 9.60 -0.11 2.59
C ASN A 116 10.34 1.12 3.12
N ARG A 117 11.36 0.98 3.97
CA ARG A 117 12.09 2.14 4.52
C ARG A 117 12.82 2.95 3.44
N SER A 118 12.89 4.25 3.65
CA SER A 118 13.75 5.17 2.90
C SER A 118 15.23 5.00 3.29
N ILE A 119 16.12 5.27 2.32
CA ILE A 119 17.58 5.11 2.44
C ILE A 119 18.25 6.42 1.97
N PRO A 120 19.39 6.82 2.59
CA PRO A 120 20.04 8.06 2.21
C PRO A 120 20.74 7.89 0.86
N ASP A 121 20.69 8.93 0.04
CA ASP A 121 21.39 8.95 -1.23
C ASP A 121 22.88 9.28 -1.03
N ILE A 122 23.73 8.26 -1.11
CA ILE A 122 25.18 8.36 -0.96
C ILE A 122 25.93 8.34 -2.32
N ARG A 123 25.20 8.51 -3.43
CA ARG A 123 25.81 8.50 -4.78
C ARG A 123 26.74 9.69 -4.97
N HIS A 124 27.67 9.56 -5.91
CA HIS A 124 28.57 10.66 -6.25
C HIS A 124 27.78 11.86 -6.78
N LYS A 125 28.17 13.07 -6.37
CA LYS A 125 27.55 14.30 -6.87
C LYS A 125 27.94 14.49 -8.34
N LEU A 126 26.97 14.92 -9.14
CA LEU A 126 27.16 15.29 -10.54
C LEU A 126 27.91 16.61 -10.66
#